data_AF-A0A411IZM9-F1
#
_entry.id   AF-A0A411IZM9-F1
#
_cell.length_a   1.000
_cell.length_b   1.000
_cell.length_c   1.000
_cell.angle_alpha   90.00
_cell.angle_beta   90.00
_cell.angle_gamma   90.00
#
_symmetry.space_group_name_H-M   'P 1'
#
loop_
_entity.id
_entity.type
_entity.pdbx_description
1 polymer ?
#
loop_
_entity_poly.entity_id
_entity_poly.type
_entity_poly.pdbx_seq_one_letter_code
_entity_poly.pdbx_strand_id
1 'polypeptide(L)'
;ITVATSRNTSVWTLDKTQTNAHEAFFYIECLCNAWFTFEIIVRFIASPNKCEFVKASVNIIDYIATLSFYIDLILQKYASYLENADILEFFSIIRIMRLFKLTRHSSGLKILMQTFRASATELTLLVFFLVLGIVIFASLVYYAERIQANP
;
A
#
# COMPACT_ATOMS: atom_id res chain seq x y z
N ILE A 1 25.61 18.93 -14.41
CA ILE A 1 27.00 18.63 -14.84
C ILE A 1 27.13 19.05 -16.31
N THR A 2 28.33 19.39 -16.81
CA THR A 2 28.54 19.61 -18.25
C THR A 2 29.08 18.34 -18.89
N VAL A 3 28.41 17.84 -19.92
CA VAL A 3 28.83 16.64 -20.65
C VAL A 3 29.29 17.06 -22.05
N ALA A 4 30.52 16.69 -22.41
CA ALA A 4 31.04 16.91 -23.75
C ALA A 4 30.40 15.90 -24.72
N THR A 5 29.69 16.40 -25.74
CA THR A 5 29.13 15.53 -26.79
C THR A 5 30.13 15.33 -27.93
N SER A 6 29.90 14.32 -28.78
CA SER A 6 30.81 13.93 -29.88
C SER A 6 31.04 15.01 -30.97
N ARG A 7 30.28 16.11 -30.94
CA ARG A 7 30.49 17.32 -31.76
C ARG A 7 31.29 18.43 -31.04
N ASN A 8 32.00 18.10 -29.97
CA ASN A 8 32.82 19.00 -29.17
C ASN A 8 32.05 20.21 -28.58
N THR A 9 30.75 20.07 -28.37
CA THR A 9 29.91 21.05 -27.67
C THR A 9 29.61 20.59 -26.25
N SER A 10 29.73 21.51 -25.30
CA SER A 10 29.40 21.30 -23.88
C SER A 10 27.91 21.52 -23.66
N VAL A 11 27.17 20.43 -23.43
CA VAL A 11 25.74 20.51 -23.09
C VAL A 11 25.59 20.49 -21.57
N TRP A 12 24.83 21.46 -21.05
CA TRP A 12 24.42 21.50 -19.65
C TRP A 12 23.40 20.40 -19.38
N THR A 13 23.79 19.32 -18.71
CA THR A 13 22.84 18.37 -18.15
C THR A 13 22.45 18.82 -16.75
N LEU A 14 21.16 18.98 -16.50
CA LEU A 14 20.64 19.07 -15.14
C LEU A 14 20.82 17.71 -14.50
N ASP A 15 21.88 17.58 -13.71
CA ASP A 15 22.05 16.43 -12.84
C ASP A 15 20.96 16.48 -11.79
N LYS A 16 20.11 15.44 -11.73
CA LYS A 16 18.87 15.47 -10.95
C LYS A 16 19.16 15.02 -9.53
N THR A 17 19.95 15.84 -8.83
CA THR A 17 20.30 15.68 -7.42
C THR A 17 19.04 15.38 -6.60
N GLN A 18 19.15 14.37 -5.73
CA GLN A 18 17.95 13.70 -5.19
C GLN A 18 17.01 14.68 -4.51
N THR A 19 15.72 14.59 -4.86
CA THR A 19 14.64 15.33 -4.20
C THR A 19 14.35 14.71 -2.82
N ASN A 20 15.31 14.85 -1.91
CA ASN A 20 15.10 14.62 -0.50
C ASN A 20 14.00 15.57 -0.02
N ALA A 21 12.97 15.04 0.63
CA ALA A 21 11.89 15.85 1.16
C ALA A 21 12.46 16.81 2.22
N HIS A 22 12.21 18.10 2.07
CA HIS A 22 12.65 19.11 3.04
C HIS A 22 12.09 18.77 4.42
N GLU A 23 12.93 18.77 5.47
CA GLU A 23 12.58 18.31 6.82
C GLU A 23 11.26 18.87 7.38
N ALA A 24 10.88 20.09 7.01
CA ALA A 24 9.59 20.69 7.34
C ALA A 24 8.39 19.80 6.97
N PHE A 25 8.43 19.10 5.83
CA PHE A 25 7.37 18.15 5.45
C PHE A 25 7.28 16.96 6.43
N PHE A 26 8.41 16.45 6.92
CA PHE A 26 8.45 15.37 7.89
C PHE A 26 7.88 15.81 9.25
N TYR A 27 8.20 17.02 9.71
CA TYR A 27 7.61 17.58 10.94
C TYR A 27 6.09 17.81 10.82
N ILE A 28 5.62 18.36 9.69
CA ILE A 28 4.19 18.55 9.40
C ILE A 28 3.46 17.20 9.31
N GLU A 29 4.09 16.20 8.67
CA GLU A 29 3.58 14.83 8.59
C GLU A 29 3.45 14.17 9.96
N CYS A 30 4.48 14.30 10.80
CA CYS A 30 4.47 13.78 12.17
C CYS A 30 3.37 14.43 13.02
N LEU A 31 3.23 15.77 12.94
CA LEU A 31 2.18 16.52 13.65
C LEU A 31 0.77 16.09 13.21
N CYS A 32 0.54 15.96 11.89
CA CYS A 32 -0.72 15.44 11.35
C CYS A 32 -1.03 14.01 11.83
N ASN A 33 -0.02 13.14 11.90
CA ASN A 33 -0.22 11.74 12.32
C ASN A 33 -0.44 11.62 13.83
N ALA A 34 0.19 12.48 14.63
CA ALA A 34 -0.08 12.61 16.07
C ALA A 34 -1.51 13.10 16.33
N TRP A 35 -1.98 14.12 15.60
CA TRP A 35 -3.36 14.59 15.68
C TRP A 35 -4.37 13.50 15.31
N PHE A 36 -4.09 12.74 14.25
CA PHE A 36 -4.88 11.55 13.89
C PHE A 36 -4.96 10.52 15.01
N THR A 37 -3.82 10.22 15.63
CA THR A 37 -3.74 9.24 16.71
C THR A 37 -4.58 9.71 17.90
N PHE A 38 -4.51 10.99 18.25
CA PHE A 38 -5.37 11.61 19.26
C PHE A 38 -6.87 11.53 18.88
N GLU A 39 -7.24 11.89 17.65
CA GLU A 39 -8.63 11.82 17.18
C GLU A 39 -9.19 10.39 17.26
N ILE A 40 -8.42 9.40 16.80
CA ILE A 40 -8.76 7.98 16.87
C ILE A 40 -8.94 7.52 18.33
N ILE A 41 -8.05 7.94 19.24
CA ILE A 41 -8.15 7.64 20.68
C ILE A 41 -9.41 8.27 21.28
N VAL A 42 -9.72 9.53 20.99
CA VAL A 42 -10.93 10.21 21.49
C VAL A 42 -12.20 9.53 20.98
N ARG A 43 -12.30 9.25 19.66
CA ARG A 43 -13.42 8.50 19.09
C ARG A 43 -13.55 7.10 19.71
N PHE A 44 -12.43 6.40 19.96
CA PHE A 44 -12.41 5.08 20.60
C PHE A 44 -12.92 5.13 22.05
N ILE A 45 -12.49 6.14 22.83
CA ILE A 45 -12.94 6.33 24.23
C ILE A 45 -14.44 6.68 24.27
N ALA A 46 -14.90 7.58 23.40
CA ALA A 46 -16.30 8.02 23.35
C ALA A 46 -17.29 6.96 22.83
N SER A 47 -16.85 6.04 21.96
CA SER A 47 -17.74 5.01 21.38
C SER A 47 -18.17 3.96 22.42
N PRO A 48 -19.46 3.60 22.55
CA PRO A 48 -19.88 2.56 23.50
C PRO A 48 -19.39 1.17 23.07
N ASN A 49 -19.65 0.76 21.82
CA ASN A 49 -19.28 -0.54 21.29
C ASN A 49 -17.86 -0.52 20.68
N LYS A 50 -16.82 -0.72 21.50
CA LYS A 50 -15.41 -0.68 21.06
C LYS A 50 -15.11 -1.60 19.87
N CYS A 51 -15.63 -2.83 19.88
CA CYS A 51 -15.37 -3.83 18.84
C CYS A 51 -16.00 -3.46 17.50
N GLU A 52 -17.23 -2.93 17.52
CA GLU A 52 -17.94 -2.44 16.33
C GLU A 52 -17.25 -1.21 15.72
N PHE A 53 -16.83 -0.26 16.57
CA PHE A 53 -16.06 0.92 16.17
C PHE A 53 -14.74 0.55 15.48
N VAL A 54 -13.98 -0.43 16.00
CA VAL A 54 -12.75 -0.93 15.36
C VAL A 54 -13.04 -1.67 14.05
N LYS A 55 -14.19 -2.35 13.93
CA LYS A 55 -14.57 -3.13 12.74
C LYS A 55 -15.19 -2.28 11.61
N ALA A 56 -15.46 -0.99 11.86
CA ALA A 56 -15.97 -0.07 10.85
C ALA A 56 -14.90 0.26 9.78
N SER A 57 -15.21 -0.02 8.51
CA SER A 57 -14.22 0.03 7.42
C SER A 57 -13.50 1.37 7.24
N VAL A 58 -14.18 2.50 7.45
CA VAL A 58 -13.55 3.85 7.42
C VAL A 58 -12.49 4.00 8.51
N ASN A 59 -12.77 3.46 9.69
CA ASN A 59 -11.92 3.54 10.86
C ASN A 59 -10.70 2.61 10.72
N ILE A 60 -10.87 1.44 10.09
CA ILE A 60 -9.78 0.53 9.70
C ILE A 60 -8.77 1.24 8.76
N ILE A 61 -9.24 2.04 7.81
CA ILE A 61 -8.37 2.85 6.93
C ILE A 61 -7.58 3.88 7.74
N ASP A 62 -8.26 4.60 8.65
CA ASP A 62 -7.62 5.58 9.53
C ASP A 62 -6.54 4.90 10.42
N TYR A 63 -6.81 3.71 10.97
CA TYR A 63 -5.81 2.91 11.70
C TYR A 63 -4.63 2.48 10.81
N ILE A 64 -4.86 1.88 9.64
CA ILE A 64 -3.79 1.37 8.76
C ILE A 64 -2.88 2.52 8.28
N ALA A 65 -3.45 3.63 7.84
CA ALA A 65 -2.69 4.79 7.39
C ALA A 65 -1.86 5.41 8.54
N THR A 66 -2.43 5.48 9.74
CA THR A 66 -1.74 6.01 10.93
C THR A 66 -0.61 5.09 11.40
N LEU A 67 -0.86 3.77 11.43
CA LEU A 67 0.10 2.74 11.81
C LEU A 67 1.28 2.67 10.84
N SER A 68 1.02 2.79 9.52
CA SER A 68 2.07 2.70 8.51
C SER A 68 3.18 3.74 8.69
N PHE A 69 2.86 4.93 9.19
CA PHE A 69 3.86 5.96 9.50
C PHE A 69 4.72 5.56 10.70
N TYR A 70 4.11 5.10 11.79
CA TYR A 70 4.85 4.64 12.97
C TYR A 70 5.75 3.44 12.66
N ILE A 71 5.31 2.52 11.79
CA ILE A 71 6.11 1.37 11.36
C ILE A 71 7.31 1.81 10.49
N ASP A 72 7.17 2.80 9.60
CA ASP A 72 8.30 3.37 8.82
C ASP A 72 9.30 4.09 9.74
N LEU A 73 8.83 4.86 10.73
CA LEU A 73 9.70 5.50 11.76
C LEU A 73 10.48 4.48 12.59
N ILE A 74 9.80 3.43 13.08
CA ILE A 74 10.41 2.36 13.88
C ILE A 74 11.44 1.64 13.01
N LEU A 75 11.07 1.27 11.78
CA LEU A 75 11.98 0.62 10.83
C LEU A 75 13.25 1.44 10.61
N GLN A 76 13.14 2.72 10.28
CA GLN A 76 14.30 3.57 10.00
C GLN A 76 15.27 3.63 11.20
N LYS A 77 14.74 3.63 12.43
CA LYS A 77 15.54 3.60 13.65
C LYS A 77 16.23 2.23 13.89
N TYR A 78 15.56 1.12 13.59
CA TYR A 78 16.17 -0.23 13.72
C TYR A 78 17.10 -0.58 12.54
N ALA A 79 16.90 -0.01 11.36
CA ALA A 79 17.75 -0.22 10.18
C ALA A 79 19.17 0.33 10.38
N SER A 80 19.36 1.36 11.20
CA SER A 80 20.70 1.83 11.63
C SER A 80 21.37 0.92 12.68
N TYR A 81 20.72 -0.17 13.12
CA TYR A 81 21.24 -1.10 14.12
C TYR A 81 21.29 -2.57 13.63
N LEU A 82 20.56 -2.92 12.56
CA LEU A 82 20.57 -4.25 11.95
C LEU A 82 21.48 -4.30 10.73
N GLU A 83 22.59 -5.02 10.85
CA GLU A 83 23.50 -5.36 9.75
C GLU A 83 22.95 -6.46 8.81
N ASN A 84 21.82 -7.09 9.18
CA ASN A 84 21.21 -8.21 8.46
C ASN A 84 20.37 -7.75 7.26
N ALA A 85 20.91 -7.91 6.05
CA ALA A 85 20.29 -7.45 4.80
C ALA A 85 18.88 -8.03 4.54
N ASP A 86 18.67 -9.33 4.72
CA ASP A 86 17.42 -10.05 4.44
C ASP A 86 16.20 -9.42 5.16
N ILE A 87 16.43 -8.90 6.37
CA ILE A 87 15.40 -8.27 7.20
C ILE A 87 15.02 -6.89 6.64
N LEU A 88 15.98 -6.15 6.07
CA LEU A 88 15.74 -4.86 5.40
C LEU A 88 14.99 -5.03 4.07
N GLU A 89 15.18 -6.16 3.37
CA GLU A 89 14.44 -6.47 2.14
C GLU A 89 12.97 -6.78 2.45
N PHE A 90 12.68 -7.67 3.41
CA PHE A 90 11.31 -7.91 3.89
C PHE A 90 10.63 -6.62 4.37
N PHE A 91 11.35 -5.80 5.14
CA PHE A 91 10.81 -4.53 5.62
C PHE A 91 10.65 -3.47 4.52
N SER A 92 11.24 -3.63 3.33
CA SER A 92 10.96 -2.73 2.20
C SER A 92 9.50 -2.81 1.72
N ILE A 93 8.74 -3.83 2.11
CA ILE A 93 7.28 -3.90 1.92
C ILE A 93 6.54 -2.80 2.72
N ILE A 94 7.10 -2.29 3.82
CA ILE A 94 6.56 -1.13 4.56
C ILE A 94 6.56 0.14 3.68
N ARG A 95 7.50 0.24 2.73
CA ARG A 95 7.53 1.31 1.73
C ARG A 95 6.34 1.28 0.76
N ILE A 96 5.66 0.13 0.64
CA ILE A 96 4.37 -0.03 -0.04
C ILE A 96 3.23 0.31 0.91
N MET A 97 3.32 -0.04 2.21
CA MET A 97 2.27 0.30 3.19
C MET A 97 2.03 1.81 3.29
N ARG A 98 3.08 2.64 3.24
CA ARG A 98 2.93 4.11 3.27
C ARG A 98 2.18 4.68 2.04
N LEU A 99 2.03 3.90 0.97
CA LEU A 99 1.20 4.25 -0.18
C LEU A 99 -0.30 4.27 0.20
N PHE A 100 -0.73 3.50 1.22
CA PHE A 100 -2.07 3.62 1.81
C PHE A 100 -2.33 4.94 2.56
N LYS A 101 -1.31 5.77 2.78
CA LYS A 101 -1.53 7.15 3.23
C LYS A 101 -2.29 7.96 2.16
N LEU A 102 -2.10 7.65 0.87
CA LEU A 102 -2.87 8.26 -0.22
C LEU A 102 -4.37 7.95 -0.12
N THR A 103 -4.76 6.76 0.40
CA THR A 103 -6.15 6.40 0.71
C THR A 103 -6.82 7.37 1.69
N ARG A 104 -6.02 7.97 2.58
CA ARG A 104 -6.52 8.90 3.59
C ARG A 104 -6.68 10.33 3.05
N HIS A 105 -5.83 10.73 2.10
CA HIS A 105 -5.87 12.04 1.40
C HIS A 105 -6.79 12.07 0.17
N SER A 106 -7.01 10.94 -0.51
CA SER A 106 -7.86 10.83 -1.71
C SER A 106 -9.30 10.44 -1.34
N SER A 107 -10.21 11.42 -1.39
CA SER A 107 -11.65 11.18 -1.22
C SER A 107 -12.21 10.18 -2.25
N GLY A 108 -11.67 10.16 -3.47
CA GLY A 108 -12.07 9.23 -4.52
C GLY A 108 -11.80 7.76 -4.15
N LEU A 109 -10.68 7.47 -3.48
CA LEU A 109 -10.34 6.10 -3.08
C LEU A 109 -11.20 5.62 -1.89
N LYS A 110 -11.62 6.53 -1.00
CA LYS A 110 -12.63 6.26 0.04
C LYS A 110 -13.99 5.92 -0.57
N ILE A 111 -14.43 6.67 -1.60
CA ILE A 111 -15.67 6.38 -2.33
C ILE A 111 -15.59 5.01 -3.01
N LEU A 112 -14.51 4.72 -3.75
CA LEU A 112 -14.31 3.42 -4.39
C LEU A 112 -14.39 2.26 -3.39
N MET A 113 -13.77 2.39 -2.22
CA MET A 113 -13.79 1.37 -1.17
C MET A 113 -15.17 1.20 -0.53
N GLN A 114 -16.00 2.26 -0.46
CA GLN A 114 -17.39 2.17 -0.02
C GLN A 114 -18.28 1.49 -1.08
N THR A 115 -18.10 1.81 -2.37
CA THR A 115 -18.81 1.13 -3.48
C THR A 115 -18.43 -0.35 -3.55
N PHE A 116 -17.13 -0.67 -3.42
CA PHE A 116 -16.63 -2.05 -3.36
C PHE A 116 -17.23 -2.81 -2.17
N ARG A 117 -17.37 -2.17 -0.99
CA ARG A 117 -18.03 -2.78 0.17
C ARG A 117 -19.51 -3.04 -0.06
N ALA A 118 -20.22 -2.18 -0.79
CA ALA A 118 -21.64 -2.37 -1.11
C ALA A 118 -21.84 -3.60 -2.03
N SER A 119 -21.08 -3.70 -3.12
CA SER A 119 -21.14 -4.84 -4.05
C SER A 119 -20.26 -6.04 -3.65
N ALA A 120 -19.68 -6.07 -2.44
CA ALA A 120 -18.75 -7.12 -2.03
C ALA A 120 -19.37 -8.53 -2.07
N THR A 121 -20.65 -8.64 -1.69
CA THR A 121 -21.41 -9.90 -1.71
C THR A 121 -21.61 -10.40 -3.15
N GLU A 122 -21.98 -9.49 -4.05
CA GLU A 122 -22.20 -9.76 -5.48
C GLU A 122 -20.90 -10.16 -6.17
N LEU A 123 -19.82 -9.41 -5.89
CA LEU A 123 -18.49 -9.67 -6.42
C LEU A 123 -17.92 -11.00 -5.94
N THR A 124 -18.10 -11.36 -4.66
CA THR A 124 -17.66 -12.66 -4.11
C THR A 124 -18.33 -13.82 -4.84
N LEU A 125 -19.63 -13.70 -5.13
CA LEU A 125 -20.41 -14.69 -5.85
C LEU A 125 -19.98 -14.79 -7.33
N LEU A 126 -19.69 -13.66 -7.98
CA LEU A 126 -19.14 -13.62 -9.34
C LEU A 126 -17.74 -14.27 -9.40
N VAL A 127 -16.86 -13.99 -8.44
CA VAL A 127 -15.52 -14.59 -8.34
C VAL A 127 -15.62 -16.10 -8.08
N PHE A 128 -16.58 -16.55 -7.28
CA PHE A 128 -16.83 -17.97 -7.06
C PHE A 128 -17.21 -18.70 -8.36
N PHE A 129 -18.14 -18.15 -9.17
CA PHE A 129 -18.46 -18.73 -10.48
C PHE A 129 -17.29 -18.66 -11.47
N LEU A 130 -16.49 -17.59 -11.45
CA LEU A 130 -15.28 -17.48 -12.27
C LEU A 130 -14.27 -18.60 -11.92
N VAL A 131 -14.02 -18.85 -10.63
CA VAL A 131 -13.12 -19.92 -10.16
C VAL A 131 -13.66 -21.30 -10.53
N LEU A 132 -14.96 -21.56 -10.36
CA LEU A 132 -15.57 -22.81 -10.81
C LEU A 132 -15.40 -23.02 -12.33
N GLY A 133 -15.62 -21.97 -13.13
CA GLY A 133 -15.38 -22.00 -14.57
C GLY A 133 -13.93 -22.33 -14.92
N ILE A 134 -12.97 -21.65 -14.28
CA ILE A 134 -11.52 -21.90 -14.46
C ILE A 134 -11.18 -23.36 -14.13
N VAL A 135 -11.66 -23.91 -13.01
CA VAL A 135 -11.40 -25.30 -12.60
C VAL A 135 -11.99 -26.31 -13.58
N ILE A 136 -13.21 -26.08 -14.07
CA ILE A 136 -13.88 -26.96 -15.05
C ILE A 136 -13.15 -26.91 -16.39
N PHE A 137 -12.87 -25.73 -16.93
CA PHE A 137 -12.17 -25.61 -18.22
C PHE A 137 -10.73 -26.12 -18.16
N ALA A 138 -9.99 -25.85 -17.07
CA ALA A 138 -8.65 -26.42 -16.89
C ALA A 138 -8.69 -27.96 -16.81
N SER A 139 -9.70 -28.54 -16.15
CA SER A 139 -9.88 -30.00 -16.12
C SER A 139 -10.19 -30.58 -17.51
N LEU A 140 -11.06 -29.92 -18.28
CA LEU A 140 -11.40 -30.35 -19.64
C LEU A 140 -10.20 -30.26 -20.61
N VAL A 141 -9.43 -29.16 -20.54
CA VAL A 141 -8.19 -29.02 -21.33
C VAL A 141 -7.16 -30.07 -20.93
N TYR A 142 -6.94 -30.28 -19.63
CA TYR A 142 -6.01 -31.31 -19.14
C TYR A 142 -6.37 -32.73 -19.63
N TYR A 143 -7.65 -33.07 -19.65
CA TYR A 143 -8.10 -34.35 -20.22
C TYR A 143 -7.94 -34.40 -21.75
N ALA A 144 -8.26 -33.32 -22.47
CA ALA A 144 -8.07 -33.26 -23.93
C ALA A 144 -6.60 -33.41 -24.34
N GLU A 145 -5.69 -32.67 -23.69
CA GLU A 145 -4.24 -32.78 -23.89
C GLU A 145 -3.73 -34.19 -23.56
N ARG A 146 -4.18 -34.80 -22.46
CA ARG A 146 -3.80 -36.18 -22.09
C ARG A 146 -4.35 -37.24 -23.06
N ILE A 147 -5.49 -36.98 -23.72
CA ILE A 147 -6.06 -37.88 -24.74
C ILE A 147 -5.30 -37.76 -26.08
N GLN A 148 -4.66 -36.62 -26.35
CA GLN A 148 -3.89 -36.41 -27.56
C GLN A 148 -2.51 -37.08 -27.45
N ALA A 149 -2.42 -38.33 -27.92
CA ALA A 149 -1.18 -39.10 -27.94
C ALA A 149 -0.08 -38.34 -28.71
N ASN A 150 1.04 -38.09 -28.01
CA ASN A 150 2.22 -37.45 -28.61
C ASN A 150 2.87 -38.41 -29.64
N PRO A 151 3.12 -37.96 -30.89
CA PRO A 151 3.83 -38.72 -31.93
C PRO A 151 5.35 -38.82 -31.69
#